data_AF-A0A1A0H9V1-F1
#
_entry.id   AF-A0A1A0H9V1-F1
#
_cell.length_a   1.000
_cell.length_b   1.000
_cell.length_c   1.000
_cell.angle_alpha   90.00
_cell.angle_beta   90.00
_cell.angle_gamma   90.00
#
_symmetry.space_group_name_H-M   'P 1'
#
loop_
_entity.id
_entity.type
_entity.pdbx_description
1 polymer ?
#
loop_
_entity_poly.entity_id
_entity_poly.type
_entity_poly.pdbx_seq_one_letter_code
_entity_poly.pdbx_strand_id
1 'polypeptide(L)'
;MWIRAYATAARDTVNHGKHGLHPWPKTKKPTPHEIFNLLEKDCLNRLAYDRAVRRTYQKLVKLYHPDISKLREIENTDGSVLLEDQKKKRFHEVQSAYEILKSARTRTAYHRAQTTTWGDYKRGKTSSFDAYRMANAHRKKYAYENDPKFWQAGNWEDYYQMRYGRSAPTREEWEKNKWGILWKVLAAASVVVTLQVMLALEKTNEFNRQTRLMNLRANADLSDAYTNYDEGLTRFQRIRRFLLFRRLGLGDRDADGTKVAENEMLTKYAQEQLKRPELLEEYRGS
;
A
#
# COMPACT_ATOMS: atom_id res chain seq x y z
N MET A 1 -36.12 -63.72 -43.05
CA MET A 1 -36.81 -62.42 -42.92
C MET A 1 -35.74 -61.33 -42.92
N TRP A 2 -35.52 -60.65 -44.04
CA TRP A 2 -34.43 -59.67 -44.19
C TRP A 2 -34.90 -58.32 -43.66
N ILE A 3 -34.34 -57.86 -42.55
CA ILE A 3 -34.62 -56.53 -42.00
C ILE A 3 -34.01 -55.51 -42.97
N ARG A 4 -34.86 -54.77 -43.68
CA ARG A 4 -34.43 -53.66 -44.54
C ARG A 4 -33.90 -52.55 -43.65
N ALA A 5 -32.58 -52.44 -43.54
CA ALA A 5 -31.92 -51.26 -43.00
C ALA A 5 -31.94 -50.16 -44.08
N TYR A 6 -32.61 -49.05 -43.80
CA TYR A 6 -32.59 -47.88 -44.68
C TYR A 6 -31.20 -47.22 -44.66
N ALA A 7 -30.77 -46.64 -45.78
CA ALA A 7 -29.46 -45.97 -45.91
C ALA A 7 -29.24 -44.80 -44.91
N THR A 8 -30.29 -44.33 -44.24
CA THR A 8 -30.24 -43.32 -43.17
C THR A 8 -30.05 -43.89 -41.76
N ALA A 9 -30.05 -45.22 -41.60
CA ALA A 9 -29.90 -45.88 -40.30
C ALA A 9 -28.44 -46.09 -39.87
N ALA A 10 -27.47 -45.68 -40.70
CA ALA A 10 -26.07 -45.64 -40.28
C ALA A 10 -25.93 -44.56 -39.19
N ARG A 11 -25.78 -45.00 -37.94
CA ARG A 11 -25.43 -44.10 -36.83
C ARG A 11 -24.06 -43.51 -37.12
N ASP A 12 -24.03 -42.27 -37.57
CA ASP A 12 -22.78 -41.55 -37.81
C ASP A 12 -22.18 -41.19 -36.45
N THR A 13 -21.02 -41.79 -36.14
CA THR A 13 -20.23 -41.45 -34.96
C THR A 13 -19.43 -40.19 -35.25
N VAL A 14 -19.73 -39.12 -34.52
CA VAL A 14 -19.16 -37.80 -34.78
C VAL A 14 -18.24 -37.38 -33.64
N ASN A 15 -16.97 -37.18 -33.98
CA ASN A 15 -15.94 -36.75 -33.04
C ASN A 15 -15.58 -35.28 -33.24
N HIS A 16 -15.10 -34.63 -32.16
CA HIS A 16 -14.73 -33.22 -32.19
C HIS A 16 -13.67 -32.92 -33.27
N GLY A 17 -12.73 -33.85 -33.48
CA GLY A 17 -11.71 -33.75 -34.52
C GLY A 17 -12.27 -33.64 -35.94
N LYS A 18 -13.38 -34.33 -36.28
CA LYS A 18 -14.03 -34.25 -37.61
C LYS A 18 -14.50 -32.83 -37.93
N HIS A 19 -14.82 -32.02 -36.93
CA HIS A 19 -15.26 -30.63 -37.08
C HIS A 19 -14.15 -29.60 -36.85
N GLY A 20 -12.90 -30.05 -36.64
CA GLY A 20 -11.79 -29.19 -36.22
C GLY A 20 -12.13 -28.43 -34.94
N LEU A 21 -12.72 -29.13 -33.97
CA LEU A 21 -12.98 -28.67 -32.61
C LEU A 21 -11.98 -29.35 -31.68
N HIS A 22 -11.60 -28.66 -30.61
CA HIS A 22 -10.80 -29.24 -29.52
C HIS A 22 -11.63 -30.24 -28.71
N PRO A 23 -10.98 -31.15 -27.96
CA PRO A 23 -11.69 -32.04 -27.06
C PRO A 23 -12.43 -31.25 -25.97
N TRP A 24 -13.59 -31.79 -25.56
CA TRP A 24 -14.38 -31.19 -24.48
C TRP A 24 -13.56 -31.15 -23.16
N PRO A 25 -13.62 -30.04 -22.40
CA PRO A 25 -12.86 -29.91 -21.14
C PRO A 25 -13.28 -30.95 -20.08
N LYS A 26 -12.29 -31.50 -19.35
CA LYS A 26 -12.48 -32.53 -18.31
C LYS A 26 -12.92 -31.96 -16.94
N THR A 27 -12.86 -30.65 -16.78
CA THR A 27 -13.24 -29.96 -15.54
C THR A 27 -14.75 -30.07 -15.27
N LYS A 28 -15.15 -30.28 -14.01
CA LYS A 28 -16.58 -30.43 -13.62
C LYS A 28 -17.46 -29.23 -14.00
N LYS A 29 -16.91 -28.01 -14.02
CA LYS A 29 -17.58 -26.76 -14.41
C LYS A 29 -16.64 -25.98 -15.33
N PRO A 30 -16.62 -26.29 -16.64
CA PRO A 30 -15.66 -25.67 -17.55
C PRO A 30 -15.94 -24.18 -17.72
N THR A 31 -14.88 -23.39 -17.84
CA THR A 31 -15.02 -21.95 -18.07
C THR A 31 -15.43 -21.68 -19.53
N PRO A 32 -16.14 -20.58 -19.83
CA PRO A 32 -16.46 -20.18 -21.21
C PRO A 32 -15.22 -20.13 -22.11
N HIS A 33 -14.07 -19.72 -21.56
CA HIS A 33 -12.81 -19.68 -22.29
C HIS A 33 -12.28 -21.09 -22.60
N GLU A 34 -12.38 -22.04 -21.66
CA GLU A 34 -12.02 -23.45 -21.88
C GLU A 34 -12.94 -24.14 -22.90
N ILE A 35 -14.25 -23.87 -22.84
CA ILE A 35 -15.23 -24.43 -23.78
C ILE A 35 -14.92 -23.99 -25.22
N PHE A 36 -14.42 -22.77 -25.41
CA PHE A 36 -14.12 -22.22 -26.73
C PHE A 36 -12.67 -22.40 -27.17
N ASN A 37 -11.78 -22.77 -26.24
CA ASN A 37 -10.33 -22.97 -26.41
C ASN A 37 -9.70 -21.93 -27.36
N LEU A 38 -9.91 -20.66 -27.01
CA LEU A 38 -9.40 -19.54 -27.78
C LEU A 38 -7.88 -19.47 -27.59
N LEU A 39 -7.14 -19.58 -28.69
CA LEU A 39 -5.67 -19.50 -28.66
C LEU A 39 -5.23 -18.08 -28.36
N GLU A 40 -4.06 -17.93 -27.73
CA GLU A 40 -3.48 -16.63 -27.39
C GLU A 40 -3.32 -15.72 -28.63
N LYS A 41 -3.09 -16.33 -29.80
CA LYS A 41 -3.03 -15.66 -31.11
C LYS A 41 -4.37 -15.04 -31.54
N ASP A 42 -5.49 -15.68 -31.21
CA ASP A 42 -6.83 -15.19 -31.53
C ASP A 42 -7.25 -14.02 -30.62
N CYS A 43 -6.58 -13.89 -29.47
CA CYS A 43 -6.83 -12.84 -28.47
C CYS A 43 -6.09 -11.52 -28.75
N LEU A 44 -5.18 -11.47 -29.73
CA LEU A 44 -4.38 -10.27 -30.04
C LEU A 44 -5.21 -9.11 -30.58
N ASN A 45 -6.28 -9.39 -31.33
CA ASN A 45 -7.16 -8.38 -31.91
C ASN A 45 -8.62 -8.70 -31.59
N ARG A 46 -9.37 -7.71 -31.08
CA ARG A 46 -10.79 -7.86 -30.74
C ARG A 46 -11.65 -8.39 -31.89
N LEU A 47 -11.41 -7.92 -33.12
CA LEU A 47 -12.16 -8.39 -34.30
C LEU A 47 -11.79 -9.83 -34.69
N ALA A 48 -10.56 -10.26 -34.43
CA ALA A 48 -10.15 -11.65 -34.65
C ALA A 48 -10.79 -12.55 -33.59
N TYR A 49 -10.78 -12.12 -32.33
CA TYR A 49 -11.41 -12.80 -31.21
C TYR A 49 -12.91 -13.03 -31.43
N ASP A 50 -13.66 -11.97 -31.75
CA ASP A 50 -15.13 -12.05 -31.92
C ASP A 50 -15.48 -12.97 -33.12
N ARG A 51 -14.65 -12.98 -34.17
CA ARG A 51 -14.77 -13.92 -35.30
C ARG A 51 -14.47 -15.36 -34.90
N ALA A 52 -13.42 -15.59 -34.13
CA ALA A 52 -13.03 -16.91 -33.64
C ALA A 52 -14.15 -17.50 -32.77
N VAL A 53 -14.68 -16.73 -31.81
CA VAL A 53 -15.80 -17.11 -30.94
C VAL A 53 -17.04 -17.46 -31.76
N ARG A 54 -17.42 -16.64 -32.74
CA ARG A 54 -18.58 -16.92 -33.59
C ARG A 54 -18.39 -18.20 -34.42
N ARG A 55 -17.19 -18.43 -34.95
CA ARG A 55 -16.87 -19.60 -35.76
C ARG A 55 -16.92 -20.88 -34.94
N THR A 56 -16.33 -20.90 -33.75
CA THR A 56 -16.34 -22.06 -32.85
C THR A 56 -17.75 -22.31 -32.30
N TYR A 57 -18.51 -21.26 -31.96
CA TYR A 57 -19.91 -21.39 -31.58
C TYR A 57 -20.74 -22.09 -32.65
N GLN A 58 -20.65 -21.67 -33.92
CA GLN A 58 -21.40 -22.30 -35.01
C GLN A 58 -21.06 -23.78 -35.19
N LYS A 59 -19.79 -24.16 -35.01
CA LYS A 59 -19.35 -25.56 -35.05
C LYS A 59 -19.91 -26.36 -33.87
N LEU A 60 -19.85 -25.81 -32.65
CA LEU A 60 -20.37 -26.46 -31.44
C LEU A 60 -21.89 -26.63 -31.50
N VAL A 61 -22.63 -25.63 -31.99
CA VAL A 61 -24.08 -25.74 -32.18
C VAL A 61 -24.42 -26.82 -33.19
N LYS A 62 -23.71 -26.91 -34.34
CA LYS A 62 -23.94 -28.00 -35.30
C LYS A 62 -23.72 -29.40 -34.72
N LEU A 63 -22.89 -29.51 -33.68
CA LEU A 63 -22.61 -30.77 -33.00
C LEU A 63 -23.65 -31.09 -31.91
N TYR A 64 -23.99 -30.10 -31.07
CA TYR A 64 -24.77 -30.30 -29.85
C TYR A 64 -26.23 -29.83 -29.90
N HIS A 65 -26.69 -29.25 -31.02
CA HIS A 65 -28.08 -28.80 -31.13
C HIS A 65 -29.05 -29.98 -30.91
N PRO A 66 -30.09 -29.83 -30.07
CA PRO A 66 -30.98 -30.93 -29.69
C PRO A 66 -31.66 -31.61 -30.88
N ASP A 67 -31.90 -30.89 -31.98
CA ASP A 67 -32.53 -31.46 -33.18
C ASP A 67 -31.57 -32.34 -33.99
N ILE A 68 -30.28 -32.00 -34.01
CA ILE A 68 -29.27 -32.72 -34.81
C ILE A 68 -28.66 -33.85 -33.99
N SER A 69 -28.46 -33.62 -32.69
CA SER A 69 -27.75 -34.53 -31.79
C SER A 69 -28.52 -35.81 -31.47
N LYS A 70 -29.83 -35.85 -31.75
CA LYS A 70 -30.67 -37.06 -31.64
C LYS A 70 -30.31 -38.12 -32.69
N LEU A 71 -29.83 -37.68 -33.85
CA LEU A 71 -29.51 -38.56 -34.98
C LEU A 71 -28.05 -39.03 -34.98
N ARG A 72 -27.21 -38.50 -34.09
CA ARG A 72 -25.75 -38.70 -34.09
C ARG A 72 -25.26 -39.23 -32.74
N GLU A 73 -24.38 -40.20 -32.78
CA GLU A 73 -23.63 -40.64 -31.60
C GLU A 73 -22.37 -39.78 -31.49
N ILE A 74 -22.23 -39.05 -30.39
CA ILE A 74 -21.10 -38.15 -30.17
C ILE A 74 -20.20 -38.84 -29.16
N GLU A 75 -18.96 -39.14 -29.55
CA GLU A 75 -17.98 -39.76 -28.66
C GLU A 75 -17.21 -38.67 -27.89
N ASN A 76 -16.95 -38.95 -26.63
CA ASN A 76 -15.97 -38.22 -25.83
C ASN A 76 -14.55 -38.60 -26.22
N THR A 77 -13.59 -37.83 -25.72
CA THR A 77 -12.15 -38.11 -25.83
C THR A 77 -11.77 -39.47 -25.27
N ASP A 78 -12.57 -40.00 -24.33
CA ASP A 78 -12.36 -41.31 -23.69
C ASP A 78 -13.09 -42.45 -24.43
N GLY A 79 -13.63 -42.20 -25.64
CA GLY A 79 -14.35 -43.18 -26.46
C GLY A 79 -15.78 -43.49 -25.99
N SER A 80 -16.25 -42.87 -24.90
CA SER A 80 -17.62 -43.06 -24.40
C SER A 80 -18.64 -42.26 -25.21
N VAL A 81 -19.76 -42.90 -25.57
CA VAL A 81 -20.89 -42.24 -26.23
C VAL A 81 -21.66 -41.39 -25.23
N LEU A 82 -21.90 -40.12 -25.57
CA LEU A 82 -22.64 -39.19 -24.72
C LEU A 82 -24.12 -39.54 -24.63
N LEU A 83 -24.66 -39.56 -23.41
CA LEU A 83 -26.12 -39.63 -23.18
C LEU A 83 -26.81 -38.36 -23.66
N GLU A 84 -28.09 -38.46 -24.03
CA GLU A 84 -28.87 -37.31 -24.53
C GLU A 84 -28.92 -36.15 -23.53
N ASP A 85 -29.06 -36.43 -22.24
CA ASP A 85 -29.06 -35.41 -21.19
C ASP A 85 -27.72 -34.67 -21.09
N GLN A 86 -26.61 -35.37 -21.34
CA GLN A 86 -25.29 -34.76 -21.37
C GLN A 86 -25.12 -33.86 -22.60
N LYS A 87 -25.66 -34.26 -23.76
CA LYS A 87 -25.67 -33.43 -24.98
C LYS A 87 -26.46 -32.14 -24.75
N LYS A 88 -27.65 -32.22 -24.15
CA LYS A 88 -28.47 -31.06 -23.77
C LYS A 88 -27.74 -30.14 -22.79
N LYS A 89 -27.13 -30.69 -21.73
CA LYS A 89 -26.31 -29.91 -20.78
C LYS A 89 -25.18 -29.17 -21.48
N ARG A 90 -24.41 -29.85 -22.34
CA ARG A 90 -23.33 -29.23 -23.12
C ARG A 90 -23.84 -28.12 -24.03
N PHE A 91 -25.00 -28.30 -24.67
CA PHE A 91 -25.62 -27.26 -25.49
C PHE A 91 -25.94 -25.99 -24.67
N HIS A 92 -26.55 -26.13 -23.49
CA HIS A 92 -26.82 -25.00 -22.60
C HIS A 92 -25.53 -24.31 -22.11
N GLU A 93 -24.49 -25.09 -21.82
CA GLU A 93 -23.17 -24.57 -21.46
C GLU A 93 -22.53 -23.78 -22.62
N VAL A 94 -22.61 -24.29 -23.85
CA VAL A 94 -22.13 -23.58 -25.05
C VAL A 94 -22.90 -22.27 -25.27
N GLN A 95 -24.22 -22.30 -25.11
CA GLN A 95 -25.05 -21.11 -25.31
C GLN A 95 -24.77 -20.03 -24.26
N SER A 96 -24.73 -20.40 -22.98
CA SER A 96 -24.40 -19.47 -21.89
C SER A 96 -22.97 -18.92 -22.02
N ALA A 97 -22.00 -19.77 -22.39
CA ALA A 97 -20.63 -19.33 -22.67
C ALA A 97 -20.57 -18.34 -23.83
N TYR A 98 -21.31 -18.57 -24.92
CA TYR A 98 -21.37 -17.63 -26.04
C TYR A 98 -21.95 -16.28 -25.64
N GLU A 99 -23.05 -16.25 -24.88
CA GLU A 99 -23.65 -15.01 -24.39
C GLU A 99 -22.68 -14.18 -23.55
N ILE A 100 -21.88 -14.84 -22.70
CA ILE A 100 -20.84 -14.21 -21.90
C ILE A 100 -19.75 -13.62 -22.80
N LEU A 101 -19.26 -14.38 -23.79
CA LEU A 101 -18.11 -13.99 -24.61
C LEU A 101 -18.45 -13.00 -25.73
N LYS A 102 -19.70 -12.98 -26.20
CA LYS A 102 -20.16 -12.15 -27.34
C LYS A 102 -19.96 -10.66 -27.13
N SER A 103 -20.22 -10.14 -25.92
CA SER A 103 -20.09 -8.70 -25.65
C SER A 103 -18.88 -8.40 -24.76
N ALA A 104 -18.19 -7.28 -25.03
CA ALA A 104 -17.06 -6.85 -24.20
C ALA A 104 -17.49 -6.55 -22.76
N ARG A 105 -18.72 -6.05 -22.57
CA ARG A 105 -19.28 -5.73 -21.25
C ARG A 105 -19.54 -7.00 -20.43
N THR A 106 -20.17 -8.02 -21.02
CA THR A 106 -20.44 -9.29 -20.34
C THR A 106 -19.16 -10.06 -20.04
N ARG A 107 -18.19 -10.04 -20.97
CA ARG A 107 -16.87 -10.64 -20.78
C ARG A 107 -16.09 -9.99 -19.63
N THR A 108 -16.02 -8.66 -19.61
CA THR A 108 -15.34 -7.95 -18.50
C THR A 108 -16.06 -8.16 -17.18
N ALA A 109 -17.39 -8.18 -17.17
CA ALA A 109 -18.17 -8.51 -15.98
C ALA A 109 -17.89 -9.93 -15.48
N TYR A 110 -17.80 -10.91 -16.38
CA TYR A 110 -17.46 -12.30 -16.06
C TYR A 110 -16.05 -12.42 -15.48
N HIS A 111 -15.06 -11.83 -16.14
CA HIS A 111 -13.68 -11.82 -15.65
C HIS A 111 -13.60 -11.23 -14.25
N ARG A 112 -14.23 -10.05 -14.03
CA ARG A 112 -14.28 -9.45 -12.71
C ARG A 112 -14.98 -10.35 -11.69
N ALA A 113 -16.09 -11.01 -12.06
CA ALA A 113 -16.79 -11.91 -11.15
C ALA A 113 -15.96 -13.14 -10.74
N GLN A 114 -15.04 -13.59 -11.59
CA GLN A 114 -14.10 -14.67 -11.25
C GLN A 114 -12.95 -14.19 -10.36
N THR A 115 -12.40 -13.00 -10.63
CA THR A 115 -11.20 -12.51 -9.91
C THR A 115 -11.53 -11.81 -8.59
N THR A 116 -12.74 -11.29 -8.42
CA THR A 116 -13.09 -10.52 -7.22
C THR A 116 -13.14 -11.44 -6.00
N THR A 117 -12.22 -11.23 -5.05
CA THR A 117 -12.21 -11.95 -3.77
C THR A 117 -12.60 -10.99 -2.65
N TRP A 118 -13.11 -11.51 -1.53
CA TRP A 118 -13.47 -10.71 -0.36
C TRP A 118 -12.31 -9.84 0.18
N GLY A 119 -11.05 -10.25 -0.03
CA GLY A 119 -9.86 -9.48 0.35
C GLY A 119 -9.72 -8.14 -0.36
N ASP A 120 -10.37 -7.95 -1.52
CA ASP A 120 -10.36 -6.70 -2.26
C ASP A 120 -11.37 -5.67 -1.70
N TYR A 121 -12.19 -6.06 -0.73
CA TYR A 121 -13.17 -5.18 -0.11
C TYR A 121 -12.49 -4.13 0.76
N LYS A 122 -12.58 -2.87 0.33
CA LYS A 122 -12.16 -1.70 1.11
C LYS A 122 -13.41 -0.95 1.58
N ARG A 123 -13.72 -1.07 2.88
CA ARG A 123 -14.83 -0.37 3.52
C ARG A 123 -14.79 1.12 3.18
N GLY A 124 -15.88 1.66 2.63
CA GLY A 124 -16.01 3.08 2.27
C GLY A 124 -15.39 3.49 0.93
N LYS A 125 -14.72 2.58 0.21
CA LYS A 125 -14.13 2.85 -1.13
C LYS A 125 -14.79 2.04 -2.25
N THR A 126 -15.66 1.09 -1.92
CA THR A 126 -16.40 0.26 -2.87
C THR A 126 -17.76 0.86 -3.21
N SER A 127 -18.08 0.91 -4.50
CA SER A 127 -19.41 1.27 -5.00
C SER A 127 -20.47 0.28 -4.49
N SER A 128 -21.72 0.73 -4.34
CA SER A 128 -22.86 -0.12 -3.93
C SER A 128 -23.01 -1.37 -4.83
N PHE A 129 -22.75 -1.22 -6.13
CA PHE A 129 -22.77 -2.32 -7.09
C PHE A 129 -21.61 -3.32 -6.87
N ASP A 130 -20.40 -2.82 -6.59
CA ASP A 130 -19.25 -3.68 -6.30
C ASP A 130 -19.44 -4.43 -4.98
N ALA A 131 -20.04 -3.78 -3.98
CA ALA A 131 -20.39 -4.40 -2.70
C ALA A 131 -21.43 -5.53 -2.90
N TYR A 132 -22.49 -5.29 -3.68
CA TYR A 132 -23.48 -6.32 -4.02
C TYR A 132 -22.83 -7.51 -4.76
N ARG A 133 -21.95 -7.23 -5.71
CA ARG A 133 -21.22 -8.26 -6.45
C ARG A 133 -20.30 -9.09 -5.54
N MET A 134 -19.56 -8.43 -4.64
CA MET A 134 -18.71 -9.10 -3.66
C MET A 134 -19.52 -9.97 -2.70
N ALA A 135 -20.67 -9.49 -2.24
CA ALA A 135 -21.59 -10.27 -1.41
C ALA A 135 -22.10 -11.52 -2.13
N ASN A 136 -22.43 -11.42 -3.42
CA ASN A 136 -22.82 -12.59 -4.22
C ASN A 136 -21.66 -13.56 -4.47
N ALA A 137 -20.45 -13.08 -4.69
CA ALA A 137 -19.25 -13.93 -4.78
C ALA A 137 -19.01 -14.68 -3.46
N HIS A 138 -19.18 -14.01 -2.32
CA HIS A 138 -19.10 -14.62 -0.99
C HIS A 138 -20.19 -15.68 -0.79
N ARG A 139 -21.45 -15.36 -1.10
CA ARG A 139 -22.57 -16.31 -1.04
C ARG A 139 -22.30 -17.55 -1.88
N LYS A 140 -21.70 -17.40 -3.06
CA LYS A 140 -21.33 -18.54 -3.91
C LYS A 140 -20.20 -19.35 -3.29
N LYS A 141 -19.14 -18.72 -2.77
CA LYS A 141 -18.02 -19.43 -2.14
C LYS A 141 -18.46 -20.26 -0.94
N TYR A 142 -19.25 -19.66 -0.06
CA TYR A 142 -19.81 -20.30 1.13
C TYR A 142 -21.20 -20.89 0.87
N ALA A 143 -21.54 -21.21 -0.38
CA ALA A 143 -22.78 -21.95 -0.67
C ALA A 143 -22.62 -23.38 -0.15
N TYR A 144 -23.73 -23.97 0.33
CA TYR A 144 -23.75 -25.34 0.85
C TYR A 144 -23.13 -26.36 -0.12
N GLU A 145 -23.38 -26.21 -1.42
CA GLU A 145 -22.83 -27.07 -2.47
C GLU A 145 -21.29 -27.03 -2.57
N ASN A 146 -20.68 -25.90 -2.23
CA ASN A 146 -19.24 -25.69 -2.40
C ASN A 146 -18.46 -25.96 -1.11
N ASP A 147 -19.06 -25.69 0.06
CA ASP A 147 -18.42 -25.91 1.35
C ASP A 147 -19.40 -26.50 2.37
N PRO A 148 -19.75 -27.81 2.28
CA PRO A 148 -20.69 -28.44 3.20
C PRO A 148 -20.15 -28.47 4.63
N LYS A 149 -18.82 -28.52 4.79
CA LYS A 149 -18.14 -28.51 6.10
C LYS A 149 -18.37 -27.19 6.84
N PHE A 150 -18.39 -26.06 6.12
CA PHE A 150 -18.70 -24.76 6.70
C PHE A 150 -20.11 -24.73 7.33
N TRP A 151 -21.10 -25.31 6.65
CA TRP A 151 -22.49 -25.32 7.14
C TRP A 151 -22.75 -26.37 8.22
N GLN A 152 -21.94 -27.43 8.27
CA GLN A 152 -21.99 -28.43 9.33
C GLN A 152 -21.23 -28.01 10.58
N ALA A 153 -20.38 -26.97 10.50
CA ALA A 153 -19.66 -26.43 11.64
C ALA A 153 -20.61 -25.65 12.58
N GLY A 154 -21.23 -26.37 13.51
CA GLY A 154 -22.06 -25.79 14.56
C GLY A 154 -21.25 -25.19 15.71
N ASN A 155 -20.05 -25.73 15.95
CA ASN A 155 -19.17 -25.32 17.02
C ASN A 155 -17.93 -24.57 16.50
N TRP A 156 -17.31 -23.78 17.38
CA TRP A 156 -16.09 -23.04 17.05
C TRP A 156 -14.95 -23.99 16.66
N GLU A 157 -14.87 -25.15 17.31
CA GLU A 157 -13.88 -26.19 17.06
C GLU A 157 -13.99 -26.75 15.62
N ASP A 158 -15.21 -26.99 15.14
CA ASP A 158 -15.47 -27.51 13.79
C ASP A 158 -15.08 -26.47 12.73
N TYR A 159 -15.41 -25.19 12.99
CA TYR A 159 -15.00 -24.09 12.13
C TYR A 159 -13.47 -23.94 12.10
N TYR A 160 -12.82 -24.09 13.25
CA TYR A 160 -11.36 -24.02 13.37
C TYR A 160 -10.68 -25.16 12.60
N GLN A 161 -11.18 -26.38 12.73
CA GLN A 161 -10.70 -27.54 11.99
C GLN A 161 -10.86 -27.37 10.48
N MET A 162 -12.02 -26.87 10.03
CA MET A 162 -12.25 -26.58 8.62
C MET A 162 -11.26 -25.52 8.09
N ARG A 163 -11.03 -24.44 8.85
CA ARG A 163 -10.20 -23.32 8.40
C ARG A 163 -8.69 -23.61 8.43
N TYR A 164 -8.21 -24.29 9.46
CA TYR A 164 -6.78 -24.49 9.70
C TYR A 164 -6.32 -25.93 9.50
N GLY A 165 -7.22 -26.86 9.18
CA GLY A 165 -6.90 -28.27 8.92
C GLY A 165 -6.34 -29.02 10.13
N ARG A 166 -6.49 -28.47 11.34
CA ARG A 166 -5.97 -29.02 12.60
C ARG A 166 -7.03 -28.96 13.69
N SER A 167 -6.97 -29.90 14.63
CA SER A 167 -7.83 -29.88 15.82
C SER A 167 -7.71 -28.57 16.58
N ALA A 168 -8.81 -28.14 17.20
CA ALA A 168 -8.80 -26.97 18.06
C ALA A 168 -7.75 -27.15 19.18
N PRO A 169 -7.00 -26.10 19.55
CA PRO A 169 -6.05 -26.19 20.64
C PRO A 169 -6.80 -26.55 21.92
N THR A 170 -6.34 -27.57 22.63
CA THR A 170 -6.90 -27.90 23.94
C THR A 170 -6.58 -26.78 24.94
N ARG A 171 -7.38 -26.66 26.01
CA ARG A 171 -7.16 -25.63 27.05
C ARG A 171 -5.72 -25.67 27.59
N GLU A 172 -5.14 -26.86 27.71
CA GLU A 172 -3.77 -27.08 28.17
C GLU A 172 -2.71 -26.49 27.22
N GLU A 173 -2.88 -26.63 25.91
CA GLU A 173 -1.99 -26.01 24.92
C GLU A 173 -2.13 -24.50 24.90
N TRP A 174 -3.33 -23.98 25.14
CA TRP A 174 -3.57 -22.55 25.24
C TRP A 174 -2.88 -21.96 26.47
N GLU A 175 -2.99 -22.58 27.64
CA GLU A 175 -2.33 -22.09 28.84
C GLU A 175 -0.80 -22.09 28.73
N LYS A 176 -0.21 -23.12 28.13
CA LYS A 176 1.23 -23.15 27.84
C LYS A 176 1.65 -22.02 26.89
N ASN A 177 0.85 -21.75 25.86
CA ASN A 177 1.14 -20.68 24.90
C ASN A 177 0.90 -19.28 25.49
N LYS A 178 -0.03 -19.11 26.42
CA LYS A 178 -0.33 -17.82 27.07
C LYS A 178 0.90 -17.26 27.80
N TRP A 179 1.58 -18.11 28.57
CA TRP A 179 2.81 -17.72 29.28
C TRP A 179 3.95 -17.42 28.30
N GLY A 180 4.10 -18.21 27.24
CA GLY A 180 5.10 -17.95 26.20
C GLY A 180 4.89 -16.62 25.47
N ILE A 181 3.64 -16.26 25.18
CA ILE A 181 3.29 -14.97 24.56
C ILE A 181 3.52 -13.82 25.55
N LEU A 182 3.12 -13.98 26.81
CA LEU A 182 3.32 -12.97 27.85
C LEU A 182 4.81 -12.63 28.02
N TRP A 183 5.67 -13.64 28.11
CA TRP A 183 7.13 -13.44 28.21
C TRP A 183 7.70 -12.72 26.99
N LYS A 184 7.24 -13.04 25.77
CA LYS A 184 7.67 -12.34 24.54
C LYS A 184 7.25 -10.88 24.54
N VAL A 185 6.02 -10.58 24.95
CA VAL A 185 5.53 -9.20 25.05
C VAL A 185 6.29 -8.42 26.12
N LEU A 186 6.53 -9.03 27.28
CA LEU A 186 7.28 -8.40 28.37
C LEU A 186 8.74 -8.13 27.97
N ALA A 187 9.38 -9.06 27.25
CA ALA A 187 10.73 -8.87 26.71
C ALA A 187 10.77 -7.77 25.64
N ALA A 188 9.77 -7.68 24.77
CA ALA A 188 9.70 -6.59 23.79
C ALA A 188 9.48 -5.23 24.48
N ALA A 189 8.61 -5.18 25.49
CA ALA A 189 8.35 -3.97 26.27
C ALA A 189 9.60 -3.51 27.04
N SER A 190 10.35 -4.44 27.65
CA SER A 190 11.57 -4.08 28.37
C SER A 190 12.62 -3.46 27.44
N VAL A 191 12.79 -4.00 26.23
CA VAL A 191 13.70 -3.43 25.21
C VAL A 191 13.28 -2.03 24.78
N VAL A 192 11.98 -1.78 24.60
CA VAL A 192 11.50 -0.43 24.24
C VAL A 192 11.74 0.56 25.37
N VAL A 193 11.48 0.17 26.62
CA VAL A 193 11.69 1.03 27.78
C VAL A 193 13.17 1.35 27.97
N THR A 194 14.08 0.37 27.81
CA THR A 194 15.52 0.63 27.93
C THR A 194 16.01 1.59 26.86
N LEU A 195 15.54 1.45 25.62
CA LEU A 195 15.82 2.39 24.52
C LEU A 195 15.32 3.80 24.82
N GLN A 196 14.10 3.93 25.35
CA GLN A 196 13.55 5.24 25.74
C GLN A 196 14.34 5.89 26.86
N VAL A 197 14.78 5.12 27.86
CA VAL A 197 15.60 5.63 28.97
C VAL A 197 16.98 6.08 28.47
N MET A 198 17.63 5.31 27.58
CA MET A 198 18.92 5.72 27.00
C MET A 198 18.79 7.04 26.22
N LEU A 199 17.77 7.16 25.37
CA LEU A 199 17.51 8.40 24.62
C LEU A 199 17.20 9.59 25.54
N ALA A 200 16.48 9.34 26.64
CA ALA A 200 16.18 10.38 27.62
C ALA A 200 17.46 10.84 28.35
N LEU A 201 18.35 9.92 28.72
CA LEU A 201 19.63 10.25 29.37
C LEU A 201 20.56 11.04 28.44
N GLU A 202 20.67 10.65 27.17
CA GLU A 202 21.47 11.38 26.17
C GLU A 202 20.96 12.81 26.00
N LYS A 203 19.64 12.98 25.79
CA LYS A 203 19.03 14.31 25.68
C LYS A 203 19.19 15.15 26.94
N THR A 204 19.10 14.53 28.11
CA THR A 204 19.29 15.23 29.39
C THR A 204 20.74 15.69 29.55
N ASN A 205 21.71 14.86 29.15
CA ASN A 205 23.13 15.22 29.17
C ASN A 205 23.45 16.36 28.18
N GLU A 206 22.88 16.31 26.97
CA GLU A 206 23.00 17.41 26.00
C GLU A 206 22.40 18.70 26.53
N PHE A 207 21.20 18.64 27.11
CA PHE A 207 20.53 19.79 27.71
C PHE A 207 21.33 20.38 28.87
N ASN A 208 21.86 19.52 29.75
CA ASN A 208 22.72 19.94 30.85
C ASN A 208 24.02 20.60 30.34
N ARG A 209 24.62 20.06 29.27
CA ARG A 209 25.81 20.65 28.63
C ARG A 209 25.49 22.02 28.03
N GLN A 210 24.37 22.15 27.30
CA GLN A 210 23.93 23.42 26.71
C GLN A 210 23.63 24.45 27.80
N THR A 211 22.93 24.06 28.86
CA THR A 211 22.64 24.93 30.01
C THR A 211 23.93 25.40 30.68
N ARG A 212 24.91 24.50 30.89
CA ARG A 212 26.21 24.85 31.43
C ARG A 212 26.95 25.84 30.54
N LEU A 213 26.95 25.64 29.22
CA LEU A 213 27.57 26.57 28.27
C LEU A 213 26.86 27.93 28.26
N MET A 214 25.53 27.95 28.34
CA MET A 214 24.75 29.18 28.41
C MET A 214 25.05 29.94 29.71
N ASN A 215 25.13 29.25 30.84
CA ASN A 215 25.49 29.86 32.12
C ASN A 215 26.93 30.40 32.09
N LEU A 216 27.87 29.68 31.48
CA LEU A 216 29.24 30.16 31.31
C LEU A 216 29.30 31.41 30.43
N ARG A 217 28.54 31.44 29.33
CA ARG A 217 28.43 32.62 28.47
C ARG A 217 27.79 33.80 29.20
N ALA A 218 26.68 33.58 29.89
CA ALA A 218 26.03 34.62 30.67
C ALA A 218 26.95 35.18 31.77
N ASN A 219 27.75 34.33 32.42
CA ASN A 219 28.75 34.77 33.38
C ASN A 219 29.89 35.56 32.73
N ALA A 220 30.34 35.16 31.54
CA ALA A 220 31.33 35.91 30.78
C ALA A 220 30.77 37.27 30.34
N ASP A 221 29.57 37.31 29.76
CA ASP A 221 28.88 38.55 29.35
C ASP A 221 28.65 39.48 30.55
N LEU A 222 28.31 38.93 31.72
CA LEU A 222 28.14 39.69 32.96
C LEU A 222 29.49 40.22 33.47
N SER A 223 30.55 39.42 33.41
CA SER A 223 31.92 39.85 33.71
C SER A 223 32.36 41.00 32.79
N ASP A 224 32.11 40.85 31.49
CA ASP A 224 32.39 41.87 30.49
C ASP A 224 31.55 43.13 30.75
N ALA A 225 30.27 43.00 31.12
CA ALA A 225 29.45 44.15 31.50
C ALA A 225 30.02 44.89 32.73
N TYR A 226 30.53 44.17 33.73
CA TYR A 226 31.20 44.78 34.89
C TYR A 226 32.48 45.53 34.49
N THR A 227 33.27 44.99 33.57
CA THR A 227 34.46 45.66 33.03
C THR A 227 34.14 46.64 31.90
N ASN A 228 32.86 46.84 31.58
CA ASN A 228 32.38 47.63 30.43
C ASN A 228 33.05 47.21 29.10
N TYR A 229 33.17 45.91 28.85
CA TYR A 229 33.78 45.33 27.65
C TYR A 229 35.22 45.80 27.43
N ASP A 230 35.97 45.99 28.52
CA ASP A 230 37.35 46.51 28.49
C ASP A 230 37.47 47.93 27.90
N GLU A 231 36.35 48.62 27.67
CA GLU A 231 36.35 50.01 27.19
C GLU A 231 36.67 51.01 28.31
N GLY A 232 36.77 50.53 29.55
CA GLY A 232 37.24 51.26 30.73
C GLY A 232 36.24 52.25 31.34
N LEU A 233 36.45 52.56 32.62
CA LEU A 233 35.48 53.31 33.46
C LEU A 233 35.68 54.84 33.44
N THR A 234 36.77 55.31 32.82
CA THR A 234 37.13 56.73 32.86
C THR A 234 36.12 57.59 32.09
N ARG A 235 36.00 58.87 32.47
CA ARG A 235 35.08 59.81 31.81
C ARG A 235 35.40 59.96 30.30
N PHE A 236 36.68 59.97 29.96
CA PHE A 236 37.15 60.06 28.57
C PHE A 236 36.71 58.85 27.73
N GLN A 237 36.90 57.65 28.27
CA GLN A 237 36.48 56.40 27.64
C GLN A 237 34.97 56.34 27.41
N ARG A 238 34.16 56.78 28.39
CA ARG A 238 32.70 56.89 28.23
C ARG A 238 32.28 57.83 27.10
N ILE A 239 32.96 58.97 26.96
CA ILE A 239 32.71 59.91 25.86
C ILE A 239 33.07 59.26 24.52
N ARG A 240 34.25 58.64 24.42
CA ARG A 240 34.67 57.90 23.21
C ARG A 240 33.65 56.84 22.81
N ARG A 241 33.15 56.06 23.77
CA ARG A 241 32.12 55.03 23.57
C ARG A 241 30.81 55.60 23.04
N PHE A 242 30.33 56.69 23.63
CA PHE A 242 29.11 57.37 23.17
C PHE A 242 29.23 57.82 21.69
N LEU A 243 30.38 58.39 21.32
CA LEU A 243 30.65 58.79 19.93
C LEU A 243 30.69 57.56 19.00
N LEU A 244 31.35 56.46 19.41
CA LEU A 244 31.38 55.21 18.65
C LEU A 244 29.97 54.61 18.43
N PHE A 245 29.13 54.53 19.47
CA PHE A 245 27.75 54.03 19.32
C PHE A 245 26.89 54.95 18.47
N ARG A 246 27.05 56.27 18.61
CA ARG A 246 26.38 57.24 17.75
C ARG A 246 26.75 57.03 16.28
N ARG A 247 28.04 56.80 15.99
CA ARG A 247 28.54 56.51 14.64
C ARG A 247 27.96 55.21 14.09
N LEU A 248 27.86 54.16 14.90
CA LEU A 248 27.28 52.88 14.48
C LEU A 248 25.77 53.00 14.17
N GLY A 249 25.05 53.87 14.89
CA GLY A 249 23.61 54.13 14.63
C GLY A 249 23.35 55.02 13.41
N LEU A 250 24.30 55.88 13.03
CA LEU A 250 24.26 56.70 11.83
C LEU A 250 24.83 55.90 10.64
N GLY A 251 24.02 55.00 10.09
CA GLY A 251 24.43 54.14 8.97
C GLY A 251 25.02 54.94 7.79
N ASP A 252 26.22 54.53 7.37
CA ASP A 252 27.08 54.76 6.18
C ASP A 252 27.03 56.07 5.34
N ARG A 253 26.02 56.93 5.50
CA ARG A 253 25.81 58.11 4.65
C ARG A 253 26.78 59.26 4.92
N ASP A 254 27.31 59.38 6.14
CA ASP A 254 28.18 60.49 6.58
C ASP A 254 29.30 60.03 7.54
N ALA A 255 29.79 58.80 7.38
CA ALA A 255 30.68 58.17 8.34
C ALA A 255 32.08 58.81 8.43
N ASP A 256 32.61 59.42 7.37
CA ASP A 256 33.98 59.96 7.38
C ASP A 256 34.09 61.40 7.90
N GLY A 257 33.13 62.28 7.56
CA GLY A 257 33.12 63.65 8.09
C GLY A 257 32.87 63.70 9.60
N THR A 258 32.00 62.82 10.11
CA THR A 258 31.71 62.69 11.54
C THR A 258 32.91 62.17 12.33
N LYS A 259 33.68 61.20 11.80
CA LYS A 259 34.91 60.69 12.43
C LYS A 259 35.97 61.78 12.67
N VAL A 260 36.19 62.65 11.68
CA VAL A 260 37.21 63.70 11.78
C VAL A 260 36.83 64.70 12.87
N ALA A 261 35.57 65.18 12.86
CA ALA A 261 35.07 66.10 13.88
C ALA A 261 35.11 65.50 15.30
N GLU A 262 34.76 64.22 15.44
CA GLU A 262 34.80 63.51 16.72
C GLU A 262 36.23 63.33 17.25
N ASN A 263 37.19 62.99 16.37
CA ASN A 263 38.61 62.89 16.75
C ASN A 263 39.20 64.25 17.15
N GLU A 264 38.81 65.34 16.48
CA GLU A 264 39.19 66.70 16.87
C GLU A 264 38.63 67.07 18.25
N MET A 265 37.39 66.68 18.56
CA MET A 265 36.83 66.91 19.90
C MET A 265 37.56 66.11 20.98
N LEU A 266 37.89 64.83 20.72
CA LEU A 266 38.63 64.00 21.68
C LEU A 266 40.04 64.54 21.93
N THR A 267 40.75 64.98 20.88
CA THR A 267 42.10 65.55 21.01
C THR A 267 42.09 66.89 21.74
N LYS A 268 41.14 67.79 21.45
CA LYS A 268 40.94 69.04 22.20
C LYS A 268 40.66 68.77 23.68
N TYR A 269 39.75 67.85 23.98
CA TYR A 269 39.44 67.49 25.37
C TYR A 269 40.67 66.91 26.10
N ALA A 270 41.46 66.04 25.46
CA ALA A 270 42.69 65.51 26.04
C ALA A 270 43.73 66.62 26.30
N GLN A 271 43.88 67.56 25.36
CA GLN A 271 44.76 68.72 25.52
C GLN A 271 44.29 69.67 26.63
N GLU A 272 42.98 69.86 26.80
CA GLU A 272 42.42 70.67 27.90
C GLU A 272 42.65 70.02 29.27
N GLN A 273 42.55 68.70 29.38
CA GLN A 273 42.87 67.98 30.62
C GLN A 273 44.35 68.10 30.98
N LEU A 274 45.26 68.01 29.99
CA LEU A 274 46.70 68.22 30.20
C LEU A 274 47.06 69.66 30.61
N LYS A 275 46.26 70.64 30.18
CA LYS A 275 46.43 72.07 30.53
C LYS A 275 45.83 72.45 31.87
N ARG A 276 45.10 71.55 32.55
CA ARG A 276 44.54 71.78 33.87
C ARG A 276 45.57 71.37 34.93
N PRO A 277 46.30 72.31 35.56
CA PRO A 277 47.49 71.98 36.36
C PRO A 277 47.19 71.27 37.70
N GLU A 278 45.94 71.20 38.13
CA GLU A 278 45.56 70.65 39.45
C GLU A 278 45.57 69.10 39.53
N LEU A 279 45.70 68.37 38.41
CA LEU A 279 45.71 66.88 38.42
C LEU A 279 47.10 66.26 38.16
N LEU A 280 48.12 67.07 37.85
CA LEU A 280 49.50 66.58 37.65
C LEU A 280 50.29 66.40 38.94
N GLU A 281 49.83 66.97 40.07
CA GLU A 281 50.45 66.73 41.39
C GLU A 281 49.94 65.43 42.03
N GLU A 282 48.70 65.00 41.77
CA GLU A 282 48.15 63.78 42.37
C GLU A 282 48.72 62.48 41.75
N TYR A 283 49.33 62.56 40.56
CA TYR A 283 50.01 61.43 39.89
C TYR A 283 51.55 61.43 40.03
N ARG A 284 52.15 62.43 40.69
CA ARG A 284 53.58 62.44 41.07
C ARG A 284 53.81 62.05 42.53
N GLY A 285 52.75 61.82 43.30
CA GLY A 285 52.77 61.43 44.71
C GLY A 285 52.16 60.04 44.97
N SER A 286 52.64 59.02 44.25
CA SER A 286 52.40 57.60 44.56
C SER A 286 53.71 56.83 44.48
#